data_AF-A0A7W3APH8-F1
#
_entry.id   AF-A0A7W3APH8-F1
#
_cell.length_a   1.000
_cell.length_b   1.000
_cell.length_c   1.000
_cell.angle_alpha   90.00
_cell.angle_beta   90.00
_cell.angle_gamma   90.00
#
_symmetry.space_group_name_H-M   'P 1'
#
loop_
_entity.id
_entity.type
_entity.pdbx_description
1 polymer ?
#
loop_
_entity_poly.entity_id
_entity_poly.type
_entity_poly.pdbx_seq_one_letter_code
_entity_poly.pdbx_strand_id
1 'polypeptide(L)' 'MEWVVGGFIVFVILGAMLTPVSCDICGTSFKKKYYTWVIEGKKQCLCPNCNNKMNQRASNQRFAERFGR' A
#
# COMPACT_ATOMS: atom_id res chain seq x y z
N MET A 1 18.27 33.92 -12.09
CA MET A 1 18.08 32.49 -12.42
C MET A 1 18.00 31.61 -11.18
N GLU A 2 18.69 31.94 -10.08
CA GLU A 2 18.72 31.11 -8.86
C GLU A 2 17.35 30.97 -8.16
N TRP A 3 16.53 32.01 -8.15
CA TRP A 3 15.17 31.96 -7.60
C TRP A 3 14.23 31.02 -8.38
N VAL A 4 14.42 30.90 -9.69
CA VAL A 4 13.64 29.99 -10.55
C VAL A 4 14.07 28.54 -10.29
N VAL A 5 15.37 28.30 -10.15
CA VAL A 5 15.92 26.98 -9.80
C VAL A 5 15.47 26.55 -8.40
N GLY A 6 15.56 27.45 -7.41
CA GLY A 6 15.08 27.19 -6.04
C GLY A 6 13.58 26.91 -5.99
N GLY A 7 12.78 27.68 -6.72
CA GLY A 7 11.33 27.44 -6.84
C GLY A 7 11.00 26.07 -7.46
N PHE A 8 11.75 25.66 -8.49
CA PHE A 8 11.56 24.36 -9.14
C PHE A 8 11.88 23.18 -8.22
N ILE A 9 12.96 23.28 -7.43
CA ILE A 9 13.35 22.26 -6.46
C ILE A 9 12.28 22.10 -5.38
N VAL A 10 11.76 23.20 -4.84
CA VAL A 10 10.68 23.17 -3.84
C VAL A 10 9.41 22.53 -4.42
N PHE A 11 9.08 22.83 -5.68
CA PHE A 11 7.92 22.25 -6.36
C PHE A 11 8.05 20.73 -6.58
N VAL A 12 9.25 20.25 -6.94
CA VAL A 12 9.54 18.82 -7.09
C VAL A 12 9.43 18.08 -5.74
N ILE A 13 9.96 18.67 -4.67
CA ILE A 13 9.88 18.09 -3.32
C ILE A 13 8.43 18.03 -2.84
N LEU A 14 7.64 19.09 -3.07
CA LEU A 14 6.21 19.12 -2.75
C LEU A 14 5.44 18.05 -3.55
N GLY A 15 5.69 17.92 -4.86
CA GLY A 15 5.05 16.89 -5.69
C GLY A 15 5.33 15.46 -5.20
N ALA A 16 6.55 15.18 -4.74
CA ALA A 16 6.92 13.87 -4.20
C ALA A 16 6.18 13.56 -2.87
N MET A 17 6.04 14.54 -1.99
CA MET A 17 5.32 14.37 -0.70
C MET A 17 3.81 14.12 -0.88
N LEU A 18 3.21 14.64 -1.95
CA LEU A 18 1.80 14.44 -2.29
C LEU A 18 1.53 13.13 -3.04
N THR A 19 2.57 12.35 -3.37
CA THR A 19 2.39 11.11 -4.14
C THR A 19 1.62 10.09 -3.30
N PRO A 20 0.41 9.69 -3.75
CA PRO A 20 -0.36 8.69 -3.03
C PRO A 20 0.36 7.35 -3.08
N VAL A 21 0.13 6.53 -2.06
CA VAL A 21 0.79 5.24 -1.97
C VAL A 21 0.05 4.27 -2.87
N SER A 22 0.76 3.58 -3.73
CA SER A 22 0.21 2.53 -4.58
C SER A 22 0.18 1.18 -3.86
N CYS A 23 -0.83 0.39 -4.16
CA CYS A 23 -0.95 -1.00 -3.71
C CYS A 23 0.00 -1.87 -4.50
N ASP A 24 0.77 -2.71 -3.81
CA ASP A 24 1.71 -3.61 -4.47
C ASP A 24 1.00 -4.71 -5.30
N ILE A 25 -0.25 -5.05 -4.93
CA ILE A 25 -1.02 -6.11 -5.59
C ILE A 25 -1.82 -5.59 -6.79
N CYS A 26 -2.52 -4.46 -6.62
CA CYS A 26 -3.49 -3.98 -7.60
C CYS A 26 -3.17 -2.60 -8.18
N GLY A 27 -2.06 -1.98 -7.78
CA GLY A 27 -1.63 -0.67 -8.28
C GLY A 27 -2.50 0.51 -7.85
N THR A 28 -3.61 0.30 -7.14
CA THR A 28 -4.51 1.38 -6.74
C THR A 28 -3.82 2.33 -5.78
N SER A 29 -3.91 3.63 -6.06
CA SER A 29 -3.43 4.70 -5.19
C SER A 29 -4.35 4.91 -3.98
N PHE A 30 -3.77 5.00 -2.78
CA PHE A 30 -4.47 5.27 -1.54
C PHE A 30 -3.64 6.16 -0.61
N LYS A 31 -4.33 6.85 0.30
CA LYS A 31 -3.73 7.92 1.13
C LYS A 31 -2.89 7.41 2.30
N LYS A 32 -3.05 6.15 2.73
CA LYS A 32 -2.60 5.66 4.05
C LYS A 32 -1.90 4.31 4.00
N LYS A 33 -0.60 4.27 4.31
CA LYS A 33 0.28 3.07 4.41
C LYS A 33 0.04 2.19 5.66
N TYR A 34 -1.22 1.91 6.01
CA TYR A 34 -1.48 1.10 7.22
C TYR A 34 -1.48 -0.41 6.99
N TYR A 35 -1.98 -0.86 5.84
CA TYR A 35 -2.12 -2.29 5.59
C TYR A 35 -0.81 -2.84 5.03
N THR A 36 -0.12 -3.66 5.82
CA THR A 36 1.11 -4.33 5.39
C THR A 36 0.97 -5.83 5.63
N TRP A 37 1.36 -6.61 4.64
CA TRP A 37 1.30 -8.07 4.67
C TRP A 37 2.62 -8.64 4.19
N VAL A 38 3.02 -9.79 4.73
CA VAL A 38 4.16 -10.55 4.20
C VAL A 38 3.60 -11.52 3.16
N ILE A 39 3.97 -11.30 1.90
CA ILE A 39 3.59 -12.15 0.77
C ILE A 39 4.91 -12.63 0.17
N GLU A 40 5.08 -13.95 0.05
CA GLU A 40 6.30 -14.56 -0.50
C GLU A 40 7.60 -14.07 0.17
N GLY A 41 7.54 -13.86 1.50
CA GLY A 41 8.68 -13.37 2.28
C GLY A 41 8.99 -11.88 2.15
N LYS A 42 8.23 -11.12 1.34
CA LYS A 42 8.39 -9.67 1.18
C LYS A 42 7.26 -8.91 1.86
N LYS A 43 7.59 -7.81 2.53
CA LYS A 43 6.59 -6.93 3.17
C LYS A 43 5.99 -6.00 2.11
N GLN A 44 4.75 -6.30 1.74
CA GLN A 44 3.99 -5.56 0.73
C GLN A 44 2.99 -4.61 1.39
N CYS A 45 2.77 -3.44 0.78
CA CYS A 45 1.73 -2.51 1.21
C CYS A 45 0.46 -2.69 0.37
N LEU A 46 -0.66 -2.89 1.04
CA LEU A 46 -1.94 -3.20 0.39
C LEU A 46 -2.91 -2.02 0.54
N CYS A 47 -3.78 -1.85 -0.44
CA CYS A 47 -4.95 -0.99 -0.30
C CYS A 47 -6.01 -1.65 0.61
N PRO A 48 -7.00 -0.89 1.13
CA PRO A 48 -8.05 -1.42 1.99
C PRO A 48 -8.81 -2.61 1.38
N ASN A 49 -9.06 -2.57 0.08
CA ASN A 49 -9.78 -3.62 -0.64
C ASN A 49 -8.98 -4.93 -0.71
N CYS A 50 -7.72 -4.86 -1.14
CA CYS A 50 -6.82 -6.02 -1.16
C CYS A 50 -6.59 -6.59 0.25
N ASN A 51 -6.42 -5.72 1.24
CA ASN A 51 -6.32 -6.11 2.64
C ASN A 51 -7.56 -6.88 3.12
N ASN A 52 -8.76 -6.42 2.77
CA ASN A 52 -9.99 -7.11 3.18
C ASN A 52 -10.07 -8.52 2.57
N LYS A 53 -9.73 -8.68 1.29
CA LYS A 53 -9.66 -9.99 0.64
C LYS A 53 -8.65 -10.92 1.31
N MET A 54 -7.49 -10.38 1.70
CA MET A 54 -6.47 -11.15 2.42
C MET A 54 -6.95 -11.60 3.80
N ASN A 55 -7.56 -10.70 4.57
CA ASN A 55 -8.18 -11.03 5.85
C ASN A 55 -9.23 -12.13 5.73
N GLN A 56 -10.09 -12.05 4.72
CA GLN A 56 -11.11 -13.07 4.49
C GLN A 56 -10.49 -14.43 4.17
N ARG A 57 -9.44 -14.47 3.33
CA ARG A 57 -8.71 -15.71 3.03
C ARG A 57 -8.07 -16.31 4.28
N ALA A 58 -7.37 -15.50 5.07
CA ALA A 58 -6.74 -15.94 6.31
C ALA A 58 -7.77 -16.45 7.33
N SER A 59 -8.92 -15.78 7.43
CA SER A 59 -10.04 -16.21 8.29
C SER A 59 -10.60 -17.56 7.82
N ASN A 60 -10.86 -17.70 6.52
CA ASN A 60 -11.40 -18.93 5.93
C ASN A 60 -10.41 -20.09 6.08
N GLN A 61 -9.11 -19.85 5.92
CA GLN A 61 -8.08 -20.86 6.15
C GLN A 61 -8.10 -21.33 7.60
N ARG A 62 -8.09 -20.39 8.56
CA ARG A 62 -8.17 -20.73 9.99
C ARG A 62 -9.44 -21.46 10.36
N PHE A 63 -10.57 -21.10 9.74
CA PHE A 63 -11.82 -21.81 9.94
C PHE A 63 -11.73 -23.25 9.42
N ALA A 64 -11.24 -23.44 8.19
CA ALA A 64 -11.05 -24.76 7.60
C ALA A 64 -10.06 -25.64 8.40
N GLU A 65 -8.97 -25.06 8.88
CA GLU A 65 -7.97 -25.74 9.73
C GLU A 65 -8.57 -26.23 11.06
N ARG A 66 -9.51 -25.46 11.64
CA ARG A 66 -10.12 -25.81 12.93
C ARG A 66 -11.25 -26.81 12.82
N PHE A 67 -12.09 -26.66 11.81
CA PHE A 67 -13.35 -27.40 11.74
C PHE A 67 -13.33 -28.54 10.74
N GLY A 68 -12.37 -28.55 9.81
CA GLY A 68 -12.38 -29.47 8.66
C GLY A 68 -13.59 -29.15 7.77
N ARG A 69 -13.37 -29.07 6.46
CA ARG A 69 -14.50 -29.05 5.52
C ARG A 69 -14.78 -30.47 5.07
#